data_AF-A0ABD1TEZ2-F1
#
_entry.id   AF-A0ABD1TEZ2-F1
#
_cell.length_a   1.000
_cell.length_b   1.000
_cell.length_c   1.000
_cell.angle_alpha   90.00
_cell.angle_beta   90.00
_cell.angle_gamma   90.00
#
_symmetry.space_group_name_H-M   'P 1'
#
loop_
_entity.id
_entity.type
_entity.pdbx_description
1 polymer ?
#
loop_
_entity_poly.entity_id
_entity_poly.type
_entity_poly.pdbx_seq_one_letter_code
_entity_poly.pdbx_strand_id
1 'polypeptide(L)'
;MVAGKRRFHFSKKCKTRKSSPDDITFTTLLSSCKQSGLINEGWKYFDSMKSDYGIVPKIEHYSCMVDLLGRAGYLDEAWDFIEKMPIEPDIKVWGALLGSCRIHDNLELGELSANKLFELEPHNPVNYILMMNIYAASNRGDDVDRIKDLMDGRGVRIGNVWSQIQINQTVHVFSAVGKPHPDEGDIYFELYQIISEMKNLGYVPDTKCVHQKINEVEKQKVLLAHTEKLAITYGLIKSKNKAPIRVIKNTRICSDCHTMAKYISLLRKHQIILKDGVRFHHFREGKCSCNDFW
;
A
#
# COMPACT_ATOMS: atom_id res chain seq x y z
N MET A 1 -4.61 5.35 27.44
CA MET A 1 -3.37 4.71 27.95
C MET A 1 -2.57 4.17 26.78
N VAL A 2 -1.27 4.46 26.77
CA VAL A 2 -0.37 4.52 25.60
C VAL A 2 -0.15 3.13 24.98
N ALA A 3 -0.66 2.90 23.77
CA ALA A 3 -0.39 1.69 23.00
C ALA A 3 0.90 1.84 22.17
N GLY A 4 1.98 1.25 22.65
CA GLY A 4 2.96 0.55 21.82
C GLY A 4 3.67 1.30 20.70
N LYS A 5 4.19 2.52 20.93
CA LYS A 5 5.33 3.01 20.13
C LYS A 5 6.51 2.06 20.40
N ARG A 6 6.79 1.11 19.49
CA ARG A 6 8.13 0.51 19.45
C ARG A 6 9.08 1.61 19.01
N ARG A 7 9.56 2.40 19.98
CA ARG A 7 10.75 3.24 19.80
C ARG A 7 11.85 2.28 19.38
N PHE A 8 12.29 2.37 18.13
CA PHE A 8 13.63 1.94 17.78
C PHE A 8 14.59 2.86 18.52
N HIS A 9 14.81 2.58 19.80
CA HIS A 9 15.94 3.12 20.52
C HIS A 9 17.16 2.40 19.93
N PHE A 10 17.68 2.94 18.83
CA PHE A 10 19.12 2.90 18.64
C PHE A 10 19.71 3.70 19.80
N SER A 11 19.79 3.05 20.96
CA SER A 11 20.57 3.55 22.06
C SER A 11 21.96 3.82 21.51
N LYS A 12 22.67 4.75 22.14
CA LYS A 12 24.12 4.90 22.11
C LYS A 12 24.91 3.58 22.41
N LYS A 13 24.33 2.38 22.29
CA LYS A 13 24.94 1.04 22.41
C LYS A 13 25.50 0.46 21.09
N CYS A 14 25.66 1.25 20.03
CA CYS A 14 26.75 0.98 19.07
C CYS A 14 28.10 1.53 19.57
N LYS A 15 28.28 1.68 20.89
CA LYS A 15 29.61 1.80 21.51
C LYS A 15 30.18 0.45 21.99
N THR A 16 29.43 -0.65 21.88
CA THR A 16 29.87 -1.97 22.38
C THR A 16 30.17 -3.01 21.29
N ARG A 17 30.06 -2.66 20.00
CA ARG A 17 30.68 -3.40 18.88
C ARG A 17 31.26 -2.40 17.88
N LYS A 18 32.53 -2.60 17.51
CA LYS A 18 33.39 -1.72 16.69
C LYS A 18 32.99 -1.68 15.21
N SER A 19 31.84 -1.11 14.87
CA SER A 19 31.53 -0.78 13.48
C SER A 19 30.81 0.56 13.42
N SER A 20 31.44 1.55 12.79
CA SER A 20 30.78 2.82 12.49
C SER A 20 29.53 2.54 11.63
N PRO A 21 28.40 3.19 11.90
CA PRO A 21 27.27 3.20 10.96
C PRO A 21 27.75 3.52 9.54
N ASP A 22 27.16 2.82 8.57
CA ASP A 22 27.40 2.97 7.14
C ASP A 22 26.09 3.35 6.41
N ASP A 23 26.13 3.44 5.09
CA ASP A 23 24.97 3.83 4.28
C ASP A 23 23.80 2.83 4.39
N ILE A 24 24.10 1.53 4.55
CA ILE A 24 23.08 0.49 4.74
C ILE A 24 22.38 0.66 6.11
N THR A 25 23.15 1.00 7.14
CA THR A 25 22.62 1.28 8.48
C THR A 25 21.63 2.45 8.43
N PHE A 26 22.00 3.56 7.78
CA PHE A 26 21.13 4.72 7.65
C PHE A 26 19.90 4.46 6.78
N THR A 27 20.03 3.71 5.69
CA THR A 27 18.88 3.26 4.89
C THR A 27 17.87 2.49 5.74
N THR A 28 18.34 1.63 6.64
CA THR A 28 17.49 0.84 7.55
C THR A 28 16.81 1.74 8.59
N LEU A 29 17.53 2.70 9.17
CA LEU A 29 17.00 3.66 10.14
C LEU A 29 15.90 4.54 9.50
N LEU A 30 16.19 5.14 8.34
CA LEU A 30 15.23 5.97 7.62
C LEU A 30 14.02 5.16 7.15
N SER A 31 14.23 3.94 6.66
CA SER A 31 13.12 3.04 6.29
C SER A 31 12.22 2.72 7.48
N SER A 32 12.79 2.58 8.68
CA SER A 32 12.02 2.35 9.92
C SER A 32 11.22 3.60 10.34
N CYS A 33 11.83 4.79 10.19
CA CYS A 33 11.16 6.07 10.44
C CYS A 33 10.00 6.28 9.47
N LYS A 34 10.26 6.10 8.17
CA LYS A 34 9.27 6.06 7.09
C LYS A 34 8.11 5.13 7.46
N GLN A 35 8.37 3.87 7.78
CA GLN A 35 7.31 2.91 8.11
C GLN A 35 6.48 3.27 9.36
N SER A 36 7.04 4.08 10.25
CA SER A 36 6.44 4.44 11.54
C SER A 36 5.95 5.89 11.62
N GLY A 37 6.06 6.67 10.54
CA GLY A 37 5.72 8.10 10.51
C GLY A 37 6.55 8.96 11.48
N LEU A 38 7.80 8.59 11.76
CA LEU A 38 8.67 9.31 12.72
C LEU A 38 9.48 10.41 12.02
N ILE A 39 8.84 11.55 11.74
CA ILE A 39 9.42 12.65 10.94
C ILE A 39 10.66 13.26 11.61
N ASN A 40 10.57 13.60 12.90
CA ASN A 40 11.66 14.26 13.63
C ASN A 40 12.91 13.36 13.70
N GLU A 41 12.71 12.08 13.95
CA GLU A 41 13.77 11.08 13.95
C GLU A 41 14.33 10.86 12.55
N GLY A 42 13.49 10.88 11.51
CA GLY A 42 13.91 10.84 10.11
C GLY A 42 14.91 11.96 9.77
N TRP A 43 14.54 13.22 10.03
CA TRP A 43 15.42 14.37 9.84
C TRP A 43 16.70 14.25 10.65
N LYS A 44 16.59 13.92 11.94
CA LYS A 44 17.76 13.74 12.81
C LYS A 44 18.74 12.72 12.24
N TYR A 45 18.25 11.56 11.77
CA TYR A 45 19.12 10.55 11.20
C TYR A 45 19.72 11.02 9.87
N PHE A 46 18.90 11.60 8.99
CA PHE A 46 19.34 12.10 7.69
C PHE A 46 20.46 13.15 7.81
N ASP A 47 20.28 14.14 8.70
CA ASP A 47 21.28 15.20 8.92
C ASP A 47 22.56 14.65 9.53
N SER A 48 22.44 13.72 10.49
CA SER A 48 23.58 13.11 11.17
C SER A 48 24.51 12.35 10.23
N MET A 49 24.00 11.84 9.09
CA MET A 49 24.81 11.13 8.09
C MET A 49 26.04 11.95 7.72
N LYS A 50 25.83 13.21 7.33
CA LYS A 50 26.91 14.11 6.91
C LYS A 50 27.61 14.74 8.11
N SER A 51 26.87 15.24 9.10
CA SER A 51 27.45 16.02 10.21
C SER A 51 28.31 15.16 11.16
N ASP A 52 27.88 13.94 11.44
CA ASP A 52 28.46 13.12 12.51
C ASP A 52 29.28 11.94 11.96
N TYR A 53 28.91 11.43 10.78
CA TYR A 53 29.53 10.23 10.19
C TYR A 53 30.23 10.46 8.85
N GLY A 54 30.14 11.68 8.26
CA GLY A 54 30.77 12.00 6.97
C GLY A 54 30.20 11.22 5.78
N ILE A 55 29.01 10.64 5.91
CA ILE A 55 28.34 9.83 4.89
C ILE A 55 27.51 10.77 4.00
N VAL A 56 27.78 10.72 2.70
CA VAL A 56 27.01 11.45 1.69
C VAL A 56 25.70 10.68 1.43
N PRO A 57 24.52 11.31 1.60
CA PRO A 57 23.25 10.66 1.29
C PRO A 57 23.16 10.22 -0.18
N LYS A 58 22.72 8.97 -0.39
CA LYS A 58 22.41 8.38 -1.70
C LYS A 58 20.90 8.41 -1.98
N ILE A 59 20.51 8.07 -3.21
CA ILE A 59 19.12 8.11 -3.68
C ILE A 59 18.14 7.33 -2.78
N GLU A 60 18.58 6.22 -2.18
CA GLU A 60 17.78 5.43 -1.23
C GLU A 60 17.37 6.24 0.02
N HIS A 61 18.26 7.11 0.50
CA HIS A 61 18.01 7.93 1.68
C HIS A 61 17.03 9.06 1.35
N TYR A 62 17.22 9.71 0.20
CA TYR A 62 16.29 10.75 -0.29
C TYR A 62 14.90 10.19 -0.53
N SER A 63 14.79 9.05 -1.23
CA SER A 63 13.51 8.37 -1.44
C SER A 63 12.81 8.02 -0.12
N CYS A 64 13.56 7.59 0.91
CA CYS A 64 12.98 7.35 2.23
C CYS A 64 12.45 8.61 2.91
N MET A 65 13.15 9.74 2.78
CA MET A 65 12.70 11.03 3.32
C MET A 65 11.46 11.56 2.59
N VAL A 66 11.45 11.50 1.26
CA VAL A 66 10.28 11.89 0.45
C VAL A 66 9.06 11.06 0.80
N ASP A 67 9.21 9.74 0.89
CA ASP A 67 8.11 8.85 1.29
C ASP A 67 7.61 9.17 2.72
N LEU A 68 8.53 9.39 3.68
CA LEU A 68 8.20 9.75 5.05
C LEU A 68 7.42 11.06 5.14
N LEU A 69 7.90 12.13 4.51
CA LEU A 69 7.27 13.45 4.50
C LEU A 69 5.92 13.40 3.79
N GLY A 70 5.90 12.85 2.58
CA GLY A 70 4.71 12.78 1.75
C GLY A 70 3.59 11.99 2.41
N ARG A 71 3.86 10.79 2.94
CA ARG A 71 2.82 10.02 3.63
C ARG A 71 2.32 10.69 4.90
N ALA A 72 3.15 11.50 5.55
CA ALA A 72 2.75 12.26 6.73
C ALA A 72 1.96 13.55 6.40
N GLY A 73 1.78 13.89 5.11
CA GLY A 73 1.00 15.04 4.67
C GLY A 73 1.82 16.29 4.38
N TYR A 74 3.13 16.23 4.52
CA TYR A 74 4.06 17.34 4.26
C TYR A 74 4.48 17.30 2.78
N LEU A 75 3.51 17.44 1.89
CA LEU A 75 3.72 17.28 0.45
C LEU A 75 4.54 18.43 -0.14
N ASP A 76 4.30 19.67 0.31
CA ASP A 76 5.04 20.83 -0.15
C ASP A 76 6.51 20.72 0.32
N GLU A 77 6.75 20.31 1.57
CA GLU A 77 8.10 20.06 2.06
C GLU A 77 8.78 18.88 1.35
N ALA A 78 8.02 17.84 0.99
CA ALA A 78 8.54 16.73 0.19
C ALA A 78 8.95 17.20 -1.21
N TRP A 79 8.16 18.07 -1.85
CA TRP A 79 8.49 18.68 -3.14
C TRP A 79 9.73 19.57 -3.05
N ASP A 80 9.75 20.49 -2.09
CA ASP A 80 10.88 21.37 -1.78
C ASP A 80 12.17 20.57 -1.54
N PHE A 81 12.06 19.43 -0.87
CA PHE A 81 13.18 18.53 -0.60
C PHE A 81 13.70 17.88 -1.88
N ILE A 82 12.81 17.49 -2.81
CA ILE A 82 13.18 16.95 -4.13
C ILE A 82 13.91 18.00 -4.96
N GLU A 83 13.40 19.24 -5.00
CA GLU A 83 14.02 20.33 -5.77
C GLU A 83 15.43 20.69 -5.27
N LYS A 84 15.68 20.50 -3.96
CA LYS A 84 16.97 20.76 -3.33
C LYS A 84 17.93 19.56 -3.40
N MET A 85 17.53 18.44 -4.01
CA MET A 85 18.40 17.27 -4.13
C MET A 85 19.64 17.60 -4.96
N PRO A 86 20.86 17.26 -4.50
CA PRO A 86 22.09 17.47 -5.27
C PRO A 86 22.29 16.40 -6.35
N ILE A 87 21.31 15.51 -6.56
CA ILE A 87 21.31 14.39 -7.49
C ILE A 87 19.95 14.32 -8.18
N GLU A 88 19.92 13.80 -9.41
CA GLU A 88 18.67 13.64 -10.17
C GLU A 88 17.71 12.69 -9.45
N PRO A 89 16.45 13.07 -9.22
CA PRO A 89 15.46 12.19 -8.61
C PRO A 89 15.10 11.02 -9.54
N ASP A 90 15.15 9.80 -9.01
CA ASP A 90 14.85 8.58 -9.76
C ASP A 90 13.38 8.12 -9.61
N ILE A 91 13.08 6.97 -10.20
CA ILE A 91 11.76 6.34 -10.14
C ILE A 91 11.25 6.09 -8.70
N LYS A 92 12.16 5.87 -7.73
CA LYS A 92 11.78 5.63 -6.33
C LYS A 92 11.35 6.93 -5.65
N VAL A 93 11.97 8.05 -5.99
CA VAL A 93 11.62 9.37 -5.45
C VAL A 93 10.27 9.82 -6.00
N TRP A 94 10.10 9.81 -7.32
CA TRP A 94 8.83 10.21 -7.94
C TRP A 94 7.69 9.26 -7.58
N GLY A 95 7.95 7.95 -7.49
CA GLY A 95 6.98 6.96 -7.03
C GLY A 95 6.54 7.17 -5.59
N ALA A 96 7.46 7.60 -4.71
CA ALA A 96 7.14 7.93 -3.32
C ALA A 96 6.23 9.16 -3.22
N LEU A 97 6.53 10.23 -3.98
CA LEU A 97 5.71 11.43 -4.00
C LEU A 97 4.32 11.14 -4.61
N LEU A 98 4.25 10.51 -5.79
CA LEU A 98 2.98 10.15 -6.42
C LEU A 98 2.10 9.27 -5.50
N GLY A 99 2.72 8.30 -4.83
CA GLY A 99 2.04 7.44 -3.86
C GLY A 99 1.46 8.22 -2.67
N SER A 100 2.12 9.31 -2.28
CA SER A 100 1.69 10.22 -1.20
C SER A 100 0.60 11.18 -1.68
N CYS A 101 0.68 11.69 -2.90
CA CYS A 101 -0.37 12.50 -3.54
C CYS A 101 -1.70 11.75 -3.59
N ARG A 102 -1.67 10.43 -3.84
CA ARG A 102 -2.88 9.57 -3.75
C ARG A 102 -3.48 9.54 -2.34
N ILE A 103 -2.66 9.59 -1.29
CA ILE A 103 -3.16 9.49 0.09
C ILE A 103 -3.85 10.78 0.51
N HIS A 104 -3.33 11.93 0.07
CA HIS A 104 -3.77 13.27 0.48
C HIS A 104 -4.55 14.01 -0.60
N ASP A 105 -5.00 13.29 -1.63
CA ASP A 105 -5.79 13.83 -2.75
C ASP A 105 -5.15 15.08 -3.43
N ASN A 106 -3.81 15.17 -3.46
CA ASN A 106 -3.10 16.29 -4.10
C ASN A 106 -2.90 16.02 -5.60
N LEU A 107 -3.79 16.60 -6.40
CA LEU A 107 -3.83 16.38 -7.83
C LEU A 107 -2.65 17.01 -8.59
N GLU A 108 -2.25 18.22 -8.21
CA GLU A 108 -1.21 18.99 -8.90
C GLU A 108 0.16 18.30 -8.82
N LEU A 109 0.62 18.01 -7.60
CA LEU A 109 1.88 17.28 -7.39
C LEU A 109 1.78 15.83 -7.90
N GLY A 110 0.57 15.27 -7.92
CA GLY A 110 0.28 13.96 -8.53
C GLY A 110 0.55 13.97 -10.03
N GLU A 111 0.00 14.92 -10.78
CA GLU A 111 0.21 15.08 -12.22
C GLU A 111 1.70 15.31 -12.55
N LEU A 112 2.38 16.18 -11.80
CA LEU A 112 3.82 16.43 -11.98
C LEU A 112 4.66 15.16 -11.77
N SER A 113 4.42 14.45 -10.68
CA SER A 113 5.14 13.20 -10.36
C SER A 113 4.85 12.10 -11.38
N ALA A 114 3.60 11.97 -11.82
CA ALA A 114 3.19 10.97 -12.80
C ALA A 114 3.84 11.22 -14.16
N ASN A 115 3.91 12.48 -14.61
CA ASN A 115 4.56 12.83 -15.87
C ASN A 115 6.03 12.43 -15.87
N LYS A 116 6.77 12.70 -14.78
CA LYS A 116 8.16 12.22 -14.61
C LYS A 116 8.26 10.69 -14.68
N LEU A 117 7.34 9.97 -14.05
CA LEU A 117 7.32 8.51 -14.10
C LEU A 117 6.92 7.96 -15.49
N PHE A 118 6.09 8.66 -16.25
CA PHE A 118 5.73 8.28 -17.62
C PHE A 118 6.88 8.49 -18.61
N GLU A 119 7.82 9.38 -18.31
CA GLU A 119 9.07 9.56 -19.05
C GLU A 119 10.09 8.48 -18.66
N LEU A 120 10.29 8.22 -17.36
CA LEU A 120 11.28 7.28 -16.85
C LEU A 120 10.90 5.80 -17.04
N GLU A 121 9.61 5.48 -16.90
CA GLU A 121 9.08 4.11 -17.00
C GLU A 121 7.82 4.05 -17.87
N PRO A 122 7.93 4.34 -19.18
CA PRO A 122 6.77 4.45 -20.08
C PRO A 122 5.96 3.16 -20.19
N HIS A 123 6.53 2.00 -19.87
CA HIS A 123 5.85 0.71 -19.95
C HIS A 123 5.46 0.11 -18.59
N ASN A 124 5.60 0.85 -17.49
CA ASN A 124 5.21 0.37 -16.17
C ASN A 124 3.73 0.71 -15.87
N PRO A 125 2.81 -0.28 -15.91
CA PRO A 125 1.37 -0.04 -15.71
C PRO A 125 1.04 0.53 -14.33
N VAL A 126 1.90 0.32 -13.32
CA VAL A 126 1.65 0.76 -11.94
C VAL A 126 1.53 2.28 -11.86
N ASN A 127 2.34 3.02 -12.60
CA ASN A 127 2.36 4.49 -12.58
C ASN A 127 1.05 5.06 -13.17
N TYR A 128 0.55 4.46 -14.25
CA TYR A 128 -0.71 4.87 -14.89
C TYR A 128 -1.91 4.58 -14.00
N ILE A 129 -1.97 3.38 -13.43
CA ILE A 129 -3.04 2.99 -12.50
C ILE A 129 -3.06 3.95 -11.31
N LEU A 130 -1.89 4.28 -10.76
CA LEU A 130 -1.81 5.19 -9.62
C LEU A 130 -2.37 6.58 -9.95
N MET A 131 -2.06 7.12 -11.14
CA MET A 131 -2.61 8.40 -11.58
C MET A 131 -4.13 8.32 -11.87
N MET A 132 -4.59 7.24 -12.51
CA MET A 132 -6.03 7.00 -12.71
C MET A 132 -6.80 6.96 -11.38
N ASN A 133 -6.19 6.40 -10.33
CA ASN A 133 -6.80 6.37 -9.00
C ASN A 133 -6.98 7.78 -8.42
N ILE A 134 -5.97 8.65 -8.59
CA ILE A 134 -6.04 10.05 -8.15
C ILE A 134 -7.16 10.77 -8.91
N TYR A 135 -7.19 10.67 -10.24
CA TYR A 135 -8.25 11.27 -11.05
C TYR A 135 -9.65 10.76 -10.67
N ALA A 136 -9.81 9.45 -10.47
CA ALA A 136 -11.07 8.86 -10.07
C ALA A 136 -11.54 9.39 -8.70
N ALA A 137 -10.64 9.52 -7.73
CA ALA A 137 -10.94 10.08 -6.41
C ALA A 137 -11.40 11.55 -6.48
N SER A 138 -10.89 12.31 -7.45
CA SER A 138 -11.29 13.70 -7.73
C SER A 138 -12.45 13.83 -8.72
N ASN A 139 -13.20 12.75 -9.01
CA ASN A 139 -14.30 12.72 -9.99
C ASN A 139 -13.91 13.16 -11.42
N ARG A 140 -12.62 13.11 -11.77
CA ARG A 140 -12.10 13.45 -13.10
C ARG A 140 -12.11 12.24 -14.03
N GLY A 141 -13.30 11.73 -14.30
CA GLY A 141 -13.45 10.49 -15.07
C GLY A 141 -12.92 10.57 -16.51
N ASP A 142 -12.95 11.74 -17.14
CA ASP A 142 -12.45 11.92 -18.51
C ASP A 142 -10.92 11.87 -18.58
N ASP A 143 -10.25 12.29 -17.51
CA ASP A 143 -8.80 12.11 -17.35
C ASP A 143 -8.41 10.64 -17.20
N VAL A 144 -9.23 9.86 -16.49
CA VAL A 144 -9.03 8.40 -16.38
C VAL A 144 -9.05 7.76 -17.78
N ASP A 145 -9.97 8.19 -18.64
CA ASP A 145 -10.08 7.66 -20.00
C ASP A 145 -8.89 8.12 -20.87
N ARG A 146 -8.43 9.38 -20.74
CA ARG A 146 -7.18 9.84 -21.38
C ARG A 146 -5.96 9.02 -21.00
N ILE A 147 -5.84 8.62 -19.73
CA ILE A 147 -4.73 7.78 -19.28
C ILE A 147 -4.82 6.37 -19.88
N LYS A 148 -6.03 5.80 -20.03
CA LYS A 148 -6.21 4.51 -20.72
C LYS A 148 -5.80 4.60 -22.19
N ASP A 149 -6.23 5.65 -22.89
CA ASP A 149 -5.85 5.88 -24.29
C ASP A 149 -4.32 6.00 -24.44
N LEU A 150 -3.66 6.67 -23.49
CA LEU A 150 -2.20 6.76 -23.43
C LEU A 150 -1.54 5.38 -23.20
N MET A 151 -2.09 4.56 -22.32
CA MET A 151 -1.62 3.19 -22.09
C MET A 151 -1.77 2.34 -23.35
N ASP A 152 -2.92 2.41 -24.01
CA ASP A 152 -3.21 1.66 -25.24
C ASP A 152 -2.27 2.08 -26.37
N GLY A 153 -2.06 3.39 -26.56
CA GLY A 153 -1.12 3.93 -27.54
C GLY A 153 0.34 3.51 -27.29
N ARG A 154 0.70 3.21 -26.03
CA ARG A 154 2.03 2.71 -25.62
C ARG A 154 2.10 1.18 -25.50
N GLY A 155 1.02 0.47 -25.80
CA GLY A 155 0.92 -0.99 -25.66
C GLY A 155 1.02 -1.50 -24.22
N VAL A 156 0.75 -0.64 -23.23
CA VAL A 156 0.85 -0.98 -21.80
C VAL A 156 -0.42 -1.70 -21.36
N ARG A 157 -0.28 -2.93 -20.87
CA ARG A 157 -1.40 -3.71 -20.36
C ARG A 157 -1.32 -3.88 -18.86
N ILE A 158 -2.46 -3.76 -18.19
CA ILE A 158 -2.60 -4.11 -16.78
C ILE A 158 -2.46 -5.64 -16.68
N GLY A 159 -1.44 -6.12 -15.96
CA GLY A 159 -1.28 -7.55 -15.69
C GLY A 159 -2.45 -8.11 -14.87
N ASN A 160 -2.65 -9.43 -14.93
CA ASN A 160 -3.73 -10.09 -14.18
C ASN A 160 -3.59 -9.82 -12.68
N VAL A 161 -4.62 -9.21 -12.07
CA VAL A 161 -4.68 -9.01 -10.62
C VAL A 161 -5.15 -10.29 -9.97
N TRP A 162 -4.38 -10.81 -9.01
CA TRP A 162 -4.71 -12.04 -8.32
C TRP A 162 -4.37 -11.99 -6.83
N SER A 163 -5.11 -12.79 -6.08
CA SER A 163 -4.79 -13.15 -4.70
C SER A 163 -4.75 -14.66 -4.59
N GLN A 164 -3.82 -15.20 -3.82
CA GLN A 164 -3.70 -16.63 -3.59
C GLN A 164 -3.61 -16.97 -2.11
N ILE A 165 -4.05 -18.18 -1.78
CA ILE A 165 -3.99 -18.77 -0.45
C ILE A 165 -3.59 -20.24 -0.58
N GLN A 166 -2.81 -20.74 0.38
CA GLN A 166 -2.43 -22.14 0.43
C GLN A 166 -3.18 -22.84 1.58
N ILE A 167 -3.94 -23.87 1.26
CA ILE A 167 -4.73 -24.66 2.23
C ILE A 167 -4.52 -26.15 1.91
N ASN A 168 -4.21 -26.96 2.92
CA ASN A 168 -3.99 -28.41 2.78
C ASN A 168 -3.03 -28.77 1.63
N GLN A 169 -1.93 -28.01 1.49
CA GLN A 169 -0.92 -28.15 0.43
C GLN A 169 -1.37 -27.75 -0.98
N THR A 170 -2.63 -27.34 -1.19
CA THR A 170 -3.15 -26.83 -2.45
C THR A 170 -3.09 -25.30 -2.48
N VAL A 171 -2.65 -24.74 -3.61
CA VAL A 171 -2.70 -23.29 -3.86
C VAL A 171 -4.00 -22.97 -4.58
N HIS A 172 -4.78 -22.07 -4.00
CA HIS A 172 -6.03 -21.56 -4.55
C HIS A 172 -5.80 -20.13 -5.00
N VAL A 173 -6.08 -19.85 -6.27
CA VAL A 173 -5.86 -18.54 -6.90
C VAL A 173 -7.21 -17.92 -7.26
N PHE A 174 -7.37 -16.65 -6.89
CA PHE A 174 -8.52 -15.82 -7.21
C PHE A 174 -8.07 -14.71 -8.15
N SER A 175 -8.75 -14.57 -9.29
CA SER A 175 -8.42 -13.61 -10.34
C SER A 175 -9.71 -13.09 -10.96
N ALA A 176 -9.70 -11.83 -11.43
CA ALA A 176 -10.80 -11.28 -12.20
C ALA A 176 -10.90 -11.88 -13.62
N VAL A 177 -9.82 -12.48 -14.10
CA VAL A 177 -9.72 -13.11 -15.42
C VAL A 177 -9.47 -14.60 -15.24
N GLY A 178 -10.24 -15.44 -15.93
CA GLY A 178 -10.08 -16.89 -15.95
C GLY A 178 -11.33 -17.65 -15.49
N LYS A 179 -11.14 -18.93 -15.16
CA LYS A 179 -12.22 -19.76 -14.63
C LYS A 179 -12.47 -19.42 -13.15
N PRO A 180 -13.74 -19.40 -12.73
CA PRO A 180 -14.07 -19.20 -11.32
C PRO A 180 -13.55 -20.36 -10.45
N HIS A 181 -13.39 -20.07 -9.16
CA HIS A 181 -13.01 -21.08 -8.18
C HIS A 181 -14.15 -22.11 -8.01
N PRO A 182 -13.87 -23.42 -7.82
CA PRO A 182 -14.92 -24.44 -7.66
C PRO A 182 -15.94 -24.13 -6.55
N ASP A 183 -15.45 -23.57 -5.44
CA ASP A 183 -16.26 -23.19 -4.27
C ASP A 183 -16.81 -21.75 -4.34
N GLU A 184 -16.86 -21.11 -5.52
CA GLU A 184 -17.21 -19.68 -5.66
C GLU A 184 -18.56 -19.32 -5.01
N GLY A 185 -19.58 -20.16 -5.17
CA GLY A 185 -20.90 -19.94 -4.57
C GLY A 185 -20.85 -19.85 -3.04
N ASP A 186 -20.17 -20.79 -2.39
CA ASP A 186 -19.99 -20.82 -0.93
C ASP A 186 -19.20 -19.61 -0.43
N ILE A 187 -18.18 -19.20 -1.19
CA ILE A 187 -17.35 -18.04 -0.86
C ILE A 187 -18.18 -16.76 -0.88
N TYR A 188 -18.98 -16.54 -1.92
CA TYR A 188 -19.83 -15.36 -1.97
C TYR A 188 -20.90 -15.39 -0.89
N PHE A 189 -21.51 -16.55 -0.62
CA PHE A 189 -22.51 -16.69 0.43
C PHE A 189 -21.97 -16.28 1.81
N GLU A 190 -20.82 -16.84 2.22
CA GLU A 190 -20.17 -16.45 3.48
C GLU A 190 -19.73 -14.98 3.46
N LEU A 191 -19.20 -14.48 2.33
CA LEU A 191 -18.79 -13.08 2.20
C LEU A 191 -19.97 -12.13 2.41
N TYR A 192 -21.15 -12.42 1.86
CA TYR A 192 -22.36 -11.61 2.07
C TYR A 192 -22.77 -11.57 3.55
N GLN A 193 -22.70 -12.70 4.25
CA GLN A 193 -23.00 -12.78 5.68
C GLN A 193 -22.03 -11.93 6.49
N ILE A 194 -20.72 -12.12 6.27
CA ILE A 194 -19.66 -11.34 6.92
C ILE A 194 -19.86 -9.84 6.68
N ILE A 195 -20.10 -9.41 5.44
CA ILE A 195 -20.28 -8.00 5.10
C ILE A 195 -21.51 -7.41 5.81
N SER A 196 -22.60 -8.18 5.94
CA SER A 196 -23.78 -7.76 6.68
C SER A 196 -23.47 -7.53 8.17
N GLU A 197 -22.78 -8.48 8.81
CA GLU A 197 -22.32 -8.34 10.20
C GLU A 197 -21.38 -7.13 10.38
N MET A 198 -20.47 -6.92 9.43
CA MET A 198 -19.54 -5.80 9.44
C MET A 198 -20.25 -4.45 9.34
N LYS A 199 -21.28 -4.33 8.49
CA LYS A 199 -22.08 -3.11 8.36
C LYS A 199 -22.75 -2.75 9.69
N ASN A 200 -23.22 -3.73 10.46
CA ASN A 200 -23.76 -3.50 11.80
C ASN A 200 -22.73 -2.96 12.81
N LEU A 201 -21.43 -3.17 12.55
CA LEU A 201 -20.32 -2.61 13.33
C LEU A 201 -19.79 -1.28 12.78
N GLY A 202 -20.40 -0.73 11.72
CA GLY A 202 -20.00 0.54 11.12
C GLY A 202 -19.04 0.43 9.94
N TYR A 203 -18.87 -0.74 9.33
CA TYR A 203 -18.15 -0.86 8.06
C TYR A 203 -18.92 -0.18 6.94
N VAL A 204 -18.26 0.77 6.27
CA VAL A 204 -18.76 1.47 5.08
C VAL A 204 -17.87 1.07 3.89
N PRO A 205 -18.41 0.45 2.83
CA PRO A 205 -17.64 0.13 1.64
C PRO A 205 -17.04 1.38 0.99
N ASP A 206 -15.74 1.35 0.68
CA ASP A 206 -15.06 2.46 0.01
C ASP A 206 -15.13 2.32 -1.51
N THR A 207 -16.16 2.93 -2.11
CA THR A 207 -16.45 2.87 -3.55
C THR A 207 -15.45 3.64 -4.40
N LYS A 208 -14.58 4.47 -3.80
CA LYS A 208 -13.46 5.11 -4.52
C LYS A 208 -12.45 4.10 -5.05
N CYS A 209 -12.45 2.87 -4.54
CA CYS A 209 -11.62 1.77 -5.04
C CYS A 209 -12.08 1.20 -6.40
N VAL A 210 -13.20 1.66 -6.96
CA VAL A 210 -13.73 1.19 -8.25
C VAL A 210 -13.73 2.34 -9.28
N HIS A 211 -12.91 2.20 -10.31
CA HIS A 211 -12.72 3.24 -11.35
C HIS A 211 -13.81 3.28 -12.41
N GLN A 212 -14.65 2.25 -12.49
CA GLN A 212 -15.69 2.17 -13.51
C GLN A 212 -16.73 3.27 -13.28
N LYS A 213 -17.09 4.01 -14.33
CA LYS A 213 -18.16 5.02 -14.34
C LYS A 213 -19.55 4.34 -14.26
N ILE A 214 -19.82 3.67 -13.14
CA ILE A 214 -21.07 2.96 -12.85
C ILE A 214 -21.70 3.55 -11.58
N ASN A 215 -22.99 3.24 -11.36
CA ASN A 215 -23.69 3.71 -10.17
C ASN A 215 -23.10 3.11 -8.87
N GLU A 216 -23.36 3.74 -7.73
CA GLU A 216 -22.79 3.34 -6.44
C GLU A 216 -23.17 1.91 -6.00
N VAL A 217 -24.34 1.43 -6.40
CA VAL A 217 -24.78 0.06 -6.10
C VAL A 217 -23.93 -0.95 -6.86
N GLU A 218 -23.66 -0.69 -8.14
CA GLU A 218 -22.80 -1.55 -8.97
C GLU A 218 -21.33 -1.47 -8.51
N LYS A 219 -20.84 -0.30 -8.09
CA LYS A 219 -19.49 -0.20 -7.48
C LYS A 219 -19.37 -1.09 -6.24
N GLN A 220 -20.38 -1.10 -5.37
CA GLN A 220 -20.37 -1.98 -4.20
C GLN A 220 -20.32 -3.47 -4.59
N LYS A 221 -21.01 -3.87 -5.66
CA LYS A 221 -20.92 -5.25 -6.18
C LYS A 221 -19.53 -5.57 -6.71
N VAL A 222 -18.91 -4.67 -7.46
CA VAL A 222 -17.52 -4.84 -7.94
C VAL A 222 -16.54 -4.98 -6.77
N LEU A 223 -16.72 -4.22 -5.69
CA LEU A 223 -15.89 -4.35 -4.49
C LEU A 223 -15.97 -5.75 -3.87
N LEU A 224 -17.11 -6.45 -3.96
CA LEU A 224 -17.24 -7.81 -3.42
C LEU A 224 -16.40 -8.83 -4.21
N ALA A 225 -16.18 -8.57 -5.50
CA ALA A 225 -15.38 -9.43 -6.38
C ALA A 225 -13.86 -9.21 -6.25
N HIS A 226 -13.41 -8.31 -5.36
CA HIS A 226 -11.98 -8.13 -5.11
C HIS A 226 -11.34 -9.43 -4.61
N THR A 227 -10.23 -9.81 -5.25
CA THR A 227 -9.61 -11.12 -5.06
C THR A 227 -9.12 -11.35 -3.62
N GLU A 228 -8.75 -10.29 -2.89
CA GLU A 228 -8.42 -10.39 -1.46
C GLU A 228 -9.60 -10.85 -0.63
N LYS A 229 -10.80 -10.35 -0.91
CA LYS A 229 -12.00 -10.69 -0.15
C LYS A 229 -12.34 -12.15 -0.35
N LEU A 230 -12.28 -12.62 -1.59
CA LEU A 230 -12.51 -14.02 -1.93
C LEU A 230 -11.46 -14.93 -1.25
N ALA A 231 -10.18 -14.57 -1.32
CA ALA A 231 -9.10 -15.35 -0.71
C ALA A 231 -9.18 -15.41 0.83
N ILE A 232 -9.47 -14.28 1.49
CA ILE A 232 -9.64 -14.24 2.95
C ILE A 232 -10.86 -15.06 3.36
N THR A 233 -11.99 -14.90 2.66
CA THR A 233 -13.24 -15.61 2.97
C THR A 233 -13.07 -17.11 2.78
N TYR A 234 -12.44 -17.53 1.69
CA TYR A 234 -12.09 -18.94 1.48
C TYR A 234 -11.21 -19.49 2.62
N GLY A 235 -10.23 -18.68 3.06
CA GLY A 235 -9.41 -18.97 4.22
C GLY A 235 -10.22 -19.18 5.50
N LEU A 236 -11.26 -18.38 5.74
CA LEU A 236 -12.15 -18.55 6.89
C LEU A 236 -12.95 -19.84 6.81
N ILE A 237 -13.51 -20.16 5.64
CA ILE A 237 -14.33 -21.36 5.43
C ILE A 237 -13.52 -22.63 5.67
N LYS A 238 -12.27 -22.68 5.18
CA LYS A 238 -11.47 -23.91 5.19
C LYS A 238 -10.46 -23.99 6.34
N SER A 239 -10.15 -22.89 7.05
CA SER A 239 -9.16 -22.90 8.13
C SER A 239 -9.66 -23.70 9.33
N LYS A 240 -8.90 -24.74 9.69
CA LYS A 240 -9.13 -25.55 10.90
C LYS A 240 -8.39 -24.93 12.08
N ASN A 241 -8.96 -25.04 13.29
CA ASN A 241 -8.30 -24.74 14.56
C ASN A 241 -7.73 -23.32 14.72
N LYS A 242 -8.40 -22.31 14.14
CA LYS A 242 -7.98 -20.90 14.22
C LYS A 242 -6.56 -20.61 13.71
N ALA A 243 -6.01 -21.45 12.82
CA ALA A 243 -4.70 -21.23 12.23
C ALA A 243 -4.68 -19.93 11.38
N PRO A 244 -3.62 -19.10 11.44
CA PRO A 244 -3.59 -17.83 10.71
C PRO A 244 -3.85 -18.00 9.22
N ILE A 245 -4.75 -17.17 8.68
CA ILE A 245 -5.05 -17.11 7.24
C ILE A 245 -3.92 -16.36 6.56
N ARG A 246 -3.32 -16.94 5.52
CA ARG A 246 -2.16 -16.37 4.81
C ARG A 246 -2.52 -16.11 3.36
N VAL A 247 -2.59 -14.84 2.97
CA VAL A 247 -2.94 -14.41 1.60
C VAL A 247 -1.74 -13.71 0.98
N ILE A 248 -1.47 -14.00 -0.30
CA ILE A 248 -0.48 -13.29 -1.11
C ILE A 248 -1.20 -12.63 -2.27
N LYS A 249 -0.96 -11.34 -2.48
CA LYS A 249 -1.46 -10.54 -3.59
C LYS A 249 -0.30 -9.97 -4.40
N ASN A 250 -0.47 -9.86 -5.72
CA ASN A 250 0.56 -9.32 -6.60
C ASN A 250 0.57 -7.79 -6.71
N THR A 251 -0.54 -7.12 -6.41
CA THR A 251 -0.62 -5.66 -6.35
C THR A 251 -0.80 -5.18 -4.91
N ARG A 252 -0.73 -3.87 -4.68
CA ARG A 252 -1.02 -3.27 -3.37
C ARG A 252 -2.48 -3.51 -3.01
N ILE A 253 -2.76 -3.76 -1.73
CA ILE A 253 -4.14 -3.90 -1.24
C ILE A 253 -4.89 -2.58 -1.41
N CYS A 254 -6.20 -2.59 -1.67
CA CYS A 254 -7.00 -1.35 -1.68
C CYS A 254 -7.49 -0.97 -0.27
N SER A 255 -7.90 0.28 -0.06
CA SER A 255 -8.37 0.79 1.25
C SER A 255 -9.57 0.01 1.78
N ASP A 256 -10.49 -0.35 0.90
CA ASP A 256 -11.66 -1.16 1.25
C ASP A 256 -11.28 -2.57 1.73
N CYS A 257 -10.46 -3.30 0.97
CA CYS A 257 -10.01 -4.65 1.35
C CYS A 257 -9.18 -4.63 2.64
N HIS A 258 -8.34 -3.62 2.83
CA HIS A 258 -7.56 -3.44 4.06
C HIS A 258 -8.47 -3.23 5.27
N THR A 259 -9.47 -2.35 5.12
CA THR A 259 -10.48 -2.11 6.17
C THR A 259 -11.29 -3.36 6.45
N MET A 260 -11.71 -4.08 5.41
CA MET A 260 -12.45 -5.33 5.56
C MET A 260 -11.65 -6.38 6.34
N ALA A 261 -10.37 -6.56 6.03
CA ALA A 261 -9.50 -7.48 6.77
C ALA A 261 -9.39 -7.12 8.27
N LYS A 262 -9.36 -5.83 8.61
CA LYS A 262 -9.45 -5.37 10.02
C LYS A 262 -10.75 -5.85 10.67
N TYR A 263 -11.90 -5.56 10.06
CA TYR A 263 -13.21 -5.96 10.59
C TYR A 263 -13.37 -7.48 10.73
N ILE A 264 -12.93 -8.25 9.74
CA ILE A 264 -12.96 -9.72 9.81
C ILE A 264 -12.11 -10.21 10.99
N SER A 265 -10.90 -9.67 11.16
CA SER A 265 -10.02 -10.06 12.27
C SER A 265 -10.64 -9.78 13.65
N LEU A 266 -11.51 -8.76 13.73
CA LEU A 266 -12.27 -8.42 14.93
C LEU A 266 -13.44 -9.39 15.15
N LEU A 267 -14.31 -9.53 14.15
CA LEU A 267 -15.53 -10.35 14.21
C LEU A 267 -15.23 -11.83 14.48
N ARG A 268 -14.30 -12.39 13.72
CA ARG A 268 -13.98 -13.82 13.77
C ARG A 268 -12.89 -14.14 14.80
N LYS A 269 -12.26 -13.13 15.42
CA LYS A 269 -11.11 -13.28 16.33
C LYS A 269 -10.02 -14.17 15.72
N HIS A 270 -9.75 -13.96 14.44
CA HIS A 270 -8.89 -14.81 13.61
C HIS A 270 -7.80 -13.98 12.96
N GLN A 271 -6.55 -14.41 13.07
CA GLN A 271 -5.43 -13.67 12.52
C GLN A 271 -5.36 -13.81 11.00
N ILE A 272 -5.18 -12.69 10.31
CA ILE A 272 -4.95 -12.65 8.85
C ILE A 272 -3.57 -12.04 8.61
N ILE A 273 -2.77 -12.72 7.78
CA ILE A 273 -1.48 -12.24 7.31
C ILE A 273 -1.61 -12.09 5.79
N LEU A 274 -1.51 -10.86 5.30
CA LEU A 274 -1.61 -10.55 3.88
C LEU A 274 -0.31 -9.92 3.40
N LYS A 275 0.36 -10.56 2.45
CA LYS A 275 1.50 -9.99 1.73
C LYS A 275 0.99 -9.37 0.44
N ASP A 276 1.05 -8.05 0.33
CA ASP A 276 0.71 -7.35 -0.91
C ASP A 276 1.98 -7.15 -1.77
N GLY A 277 1.86 -6.37 -2.85
CA GLY A 277 2.99 -6.04 -3.72
C GLY A 277 4.14 -5.29 -3.03
N VAL A 278 3.93 -4.74 -1.82
CA VAL A 278 4.87 -3.81 -1.16
C VAL A 278 5.32 -4.31 0.22
N ARG A 279 4.45 -4.94 1.02
CA ARG A 279 4.70 -5.27 2.43
C ARG A 279 3.78 -6.38 2.97
N PHE A 280 4.03 -6.74 4.22
CA PHE A 280 3.15 -7.59 5.01
C PHE A 280 2.22 -6.77 5.89
N HIS A 281 0.95 -7.16 5.90
CA HIS A 281 -0.09 -6.66 6.77
C HIS A 281 -0.50 -7.78 7.72
N HIS A 282 -0.39 -7.53 9.02
CA HIS A 282 -0.85 -8.45 10.06
C HIS A 282 -2.09 -7.88 10.70
N PHE A 283 -3.24 -8.48 10.40
CA PHE A 283 -4.53 -8.09 10.95
C PHE A 283 -4.86 -8.93 12.18
N ARG A 284 -5.15 -8.25 13.28
CA ARG A 284 -5.53 -8.87 14.55
C ARG A 284 -6.40 -7.90 15.36
N GLU A 285 -7.52 -8.39 15.88
CA GLU A 285 -8.38 -7.64 16.81
C GLU A 285 -8.78 -6.25 16.26
N GLY A 286 -9.11 -6.17 14.97
CA GLY A 286 -9.52 -4.91 14.33
C GLY A 286 -8.38 -3.98 13.93
N LYS A 287 -7.12 -4.37 14.13
CA LYS A 287 -5.95 -3.53 13.85
C LYS A 287 -5.04 -4.18 12.82
N CYS A 288 -4.30 -3.37 12.09
CA CYS A 288 -3.24 -3.81 11.19
C CYS A 288 -1.87 -3.35 11.70
N SER A 289 -0.83 -4.17 11.51
CA SER A 289 0.56 -3.83 11.84
C SER A 289 1.11 -2.58 11.15
N CYS A 290 0.48 -2.12 10.07
CA CYS A 290 0.87 -0.90 9.39
C CYS A 290 0.38 0.39 10.08
N ASN A 291 -0.48 0.30 11.10
CA ASN A 291 -1.12 1.45 11.76
C ASN A 291 -1.78 2.45 10.80
N ASP A 292 -2.37 1.93 9.71
CA ASP A 292 -2.96 2.72 8.63
C ASP A 292 -1.96 3.65 7.90
N PHE A 293 -0.66 3.48 8.12
CA PHE A 293 0.44 4.17 7.45
C PHE A 293 1.02 3.29 6.33
N TRP A 294 0.25 3.06 5.25
CA TRP A 294 0.62 2.09 4.20
C TRP A 294 0.42 2.51 2.78
#